data_AF-V4YLN1-F1
#
_entry.id   AF-V4YLN1-F1
#
_cell.length_a   1.000
_cell.length_b   1.000
_cell.length_c   1.000
_cell.angle_alpha   90.00
_cell.angle_beta   90.00
_cell.angle_gamma   90.00
#
_symmetry.space_group_name_H-M   'P 1'
#
loop_
_entity.id
_entity.type
_entity.pdbx_description
1 polymer ?
#
loop_
_entity_poly.entity_id
_entity_poly.type
_entity_poly.pdbx_seq_one_letter_code
_entity_poly.pdbx_strand_id
1 'polypeptide(L)'
;MTPTKPQDVDLCGDPIATPHAVGTAIQLVKSAAVQRHKPSPAQLWLNKLMGRIGHLTSDLQRLDQLKHTYQAPHHQAMAVLEREVAEQKKAIAIKLHEHLEVSNLTVVQRRDLSDVVASLLRMTEHMQDPALLALMGDYIPQHRENEALKKSMLASRTAQLRKMVEELLGPEEADNIPDDPDELMAILHSKMAQTRAQEGQEDAFGAHSTSKRKRKRPSAPEQQSQQQAQDTKATLRSIFRQLASSLHPDRETNHVERERKTDLMSQVNAAYKRQDVAALLHMQVHMLTEDATTVARLGAQQIESMTRLLKQQVASLSADVELAEMSASQALGMSLSAQTHDSAIERGLKQQRSQLQQRIQQLQNDVQAIQEAGNLKAWLKQQRKIQKKRARQQAVEQALLGRE
;
A
#
# COMPACT_ATOMS: atom_id res chain seq x y z
N MET A 1 -44.98 28.41 -0.15
CA MET A 1 -44.21 28.09 1.07
C MET A 1 -43.33 26.91 0.74
N THR A 2 -42.09 27.18 0.33
CA THR A 2 -41.11 26.17 -0.10
C THR A 2 -40.25 25.75 1.09
N PRO A 3 -40.06 24.45 1.36
CA PRO A 3 -39.28 23.99 2.50
C PRO A 3 -37.78 24.04 2.20
N THR A 4 -37.05 24.65 3.13
CA THR A 4 -35.60 24.82 3.14
C THR A 4 -34.89 23.49 3.42
N LYS A 5 -33.88 23.15 2.61
CA LYS A 5 -33.06 21.93 2.69
C LYS A 5 -32.04 22.04 3.85
N PRO A 6 -31.72 20.94 4.58
CA PRO A 6 -30.83 21.00 5.75
C PRO A 6 -29.37 21.27 5.35
N GLN A 7 -28.70 22.09 6.16
CA GLN A 7 -27.27 22.44 6.03
C GLN A 7 -26.41 21.37 6.71
N ASP A 8 -25.36 20.91 6.04
CA ASP A 8 -24.36 19.98 6.59
C ASP A 8 -23.52 20.68 7.68
N VAL A 9 -23.53 20.12 8.88
CA VAL A 9 -22.73 20.52 10.05
C VAL A 9 -21.84 19.35 10.46
N ASP A 10 -20.60 19.64 10.88
CA ASP A 10 -19.68 18.64 11.42
C ASP A 10 -20.05 18.25 12.88
N LEU A 11 -19.44 17.19 13.43
CA LEU A 11 -19.69 16.61 14.77
C LEU A 11 -19.61 17.60 15.94
N CYS A 12 -19.09 18.82 15.73
CA CYS A 12 -19.02 19.90 16.73
C CYS A 12 -19.98 21.08 16.46
N GLY A 13 -20.83 21.03 15.44
CA GLY A 13 -21.89 22.03 15.21
C GLY A 13 -21.49 23.30 14.45
N ASP A 14 -20.29 23.36 13.87
CA ASP A 14 -19.85 24.51 13.06
C ASP A 14 -20.18 24.35 11.56
N PRO A 15 -20.50 25.44 10.83
CA PRO A 15 -20.82 25.38 9.41
C PRO A 15 -19.57 25.10 8.57
N ILE A 16 -19.66 24.12 7.66
CA ILE A 16 -18.59 23.76 6.73
C ILE A 16 -18.35 24.92 5.75
N ALA A 17 -17.16 25.52 5.79
CA ALA A 17 -16.80 26.62 4.91
C ALA A 17 -16.72 26.15 3.43
N THR A 18 -17.57 26.72 2.58
CA THR A 18 -17.64 26.44 1.14
C THR A 18 -16.40 26.95 0.36
N PRO A 19 -16.03 26.31 -0.76
CA PRO A 19 -14.75 26.50 -1.48
C PRO A 19 -14.52 27.86 -2.15
N HIS A 20 -15.46 28.81 -2.02
CA HIS A 20 -15.32 30.15 -2.62
C HIS A 20 -14.54 31.14 -1.74
N ALA A 21 -14.42 30.90 -0.43
CA ALA A 21 -13.77 31.80 0.51
C ALA A 21 -12.23 31.85 0.37
N VAL A 22 -11.61 30.79 -0.16
CA VAL A 22 -10.15 30.70 -0.35
C VAL A 22 -9.68 31.53 -1.56
N GLY A 23 -10.53 31.70 -2.57
CA GLY A 23 -10.21 32.48 -3.78
C GLY A 23 -10.15 33.99 -3.52
N THR A 24 -11.02 34.52 -2.66
CA THR A 24 -11.13 35.96 -2.38
C THR A 24 -10.02 36.44 -1.42
N ALA A 25 -9.55 35.59 -0.52
CA ALA A 25 -8.42 35.92 0.37
C ALA A 25 -7.09 36.11 -0.39
N ILE A 26 -6.91 35.41 -1.52
CA ILE A 26 -5.72 35.57 -2.38
C ILE A 26 -5.76 36.88 -3.18
N GLN A 27 -6.95 37.45 -3.44
CA GLN A 27 -7.10 38.71 -4.16
C GLN A 27 -6.94 39.95 -3.26
N LEU A 28 -7.35 39.91 -1.98
CA LEU A 28 -7.22 41.07 -1.08
C LEU A 28 -5.79 41.35 -0.60
N VAL A 29 -4.89 40.37 -0.63
CA VAL A 29 -3.48 40.56 -0.24
C VAL A 29 -2.64 41.20 -1.37
N LYS A 30 -3.14 41.21 -2.62
CA LYS A 30 -2.44 41.85 -3.75
C LYS A 30 -2.46 43.38 -3.70
N SER A 31 -3.43 44.00 -3.02
CA SER A 31 -3.66 45.46 -3.05
C SER A 31 -2.98 46.24 -1.92
N ALA A 32 -2.45 45.61 -0.85
CA ALA A 32 -1.81 46.32 0.26
C ALA A 32 -0.27 46.44 0.15
N ALA A 33 0.37 45.73 -0.78
CA ALA A 33 1.84 45.66 -0.87
C ALA A 33 2.43 46.67 -1.88
N VAL A 34 2.28 47.98 -1.62
CA VAL A 34 2.79 49.05 -2.51
C VAL A 34 4.19 49.57 -2.13
N GLN A 35 4.86 49.05 -1.10
CA GLN A 35 6.29 49.36 -0.87
C GLN A 35 7.12 48.08 -0.81
N ARG A 36 7.46 47.54 -1.99
CA ARG A 36 8.25 46.31 -2.12
C ARG A 36 9.73 46.64 -2.26
N HIS A 37 10.51 46.40 -1.21
CA HIS A 37 11.95 46.20 -1.35
C HIS A 37 12.21 45.01 -2.29
N LYS A 38 13.15 45.14 -3.24
CA LYS A 38 13.54 44.05 -4.14
C LYS A 38 14.04 42.85 -3.30
N PRO A 39 13.51 41.63 -3.53
CA PRO A 39 13.93 40.46 -2.77
C PRO A 39 15.41 40.16 -3.05
N SER A 40 16.14 39.79 -1.99
CA SER A 40 17.55 39.41 -2.11
C SER A 40 17.71 38.08 -2.87
N PRO A 41 18.90 37.79 -3.45
CA PRO A 41 19.14 36.52 -4.14
C PRO A 41 18.87 35.28 -3.26
N ALA A 42 19.17 35.36 -1.96
CA ALA A 42 18.90 34.30 -1.00
C ALA A 42 17.38 34.08 -0.78
N GLN A 43 16.58 35.15 -0.76
CA GLN A 43 15.12 35.07 -0.65
C GLN A 43 14.49 34.45 -1.89
N LEU A 44 14.96 34.80 -3.09
CA LEU A 44 14.47 34.19 -4.34
C LEU A 44 14.71 32.68 -4.38
N TRP A 45 15.88 32.25 -3.92
CA TRP A 45 16.25 30.84 -3.89
C TRP A 45 15.43 30.06 -2.85
N LEU A 46 15.20 30.65 -1.68
CA LEU A 46 14.33 30.10 -0.64
C LEU A 46 12.89 29.94 -1.13
N ASN A 47 12.35 30.97 -1.78
CA ASN A 47 11.00 30.93 -2.39
C ASN A 47 10.89 29.83 -3.45
N LYS A 48 11.94 29.59 -4.24
CA LYS A 48 11.97 28.51 -5.23
C LYS A 48 11.90 27.13 -4.58
N LEU A 49 12.62 26.92 -3.47
CA LEU A 49 12.52 25.66 -2.74
C LEU A 49 11.14 25.44 -2.12
N MET A 50 10.55 26.47 -1.54
CA MET A 50 9.20 26.39 -0.98
C MET A 50 8.15 26.06 -2.05
N GLY A 51 8.24 26.71 -3.22
CA GLY A 51 7.38 26.37 -4.36
C GLY A 51 7.54 24.92 -4.79
N ARG A 52 8.78 24.41 -4.84
CA ARG A 52 9.04 22.99 -5.17
C ARG A 52 8.47 22.03 -4.14
N ILE A 53 8.57 22.33 -2.84
CA ILE A 53 7.93 21.54 -1.78
C ILE A 53 6.41 21.52 -1.99
N GLY A 54 5.78 22.67 -2.23
CA GLY A 54 4.34 22.75 -2.48
C GLY A 54 3.89 21.94 -3.70
N HIS A 55 4.66 21.94 -4.78
CA HIS A 55 4.40 21.08 -5.95
C HIS A 55 4.51 19.59 -5.60
N LEU A 56 5.59 19.16 -4.94
CA LEU A 56 5.78 17.75 -4.55
C LEU A 56 4.69 17.27 -3.59
N THR A 57 4.25 18.11 -2.64
CA THR A 57 3.13 17.77 -1.75
C THR A 57 1.81 17.64 -2.52
N SER A 58 1.57 18.53 -3.49
CA SER A 58 0.39 18.44 -4.37
C SER A 58 0.42 17.17 -5.23
N ASP A 59 1.60 16.79 -5.73
CA ASP A 59 1.81 15.58 -6.50
C ASP A 59 1.50 14.32 -5.67
N LEU A 60 1.98 14.27 -4.42
CA LEU A 60 1.65 13.18 -3.48
C LEU A 60 0.14 13.09 -3.21
N GLN A 61 -0.52 14.21 -2.95
CA GLN A 61 -1.97 14.25 -2.73
C GLN A 61 -2.75 13.78 -3.96
N ARG A 62 -2.30 14.19 -5.15
CA ARG A 62 -2.92 13.77 -6.41
C ARG A 62 -2.77 12.27 -6.62
N LEU A 63 -1.59 11.69 -6.36
CA LEU A 63 -1.36 10.25 -6.48
C LEU A 63 -2.23 9.44 -5.51
N ASP A 64 -2.36 9.91 -4.26
CA ASP A 64 -3.24 9.27 -3.27
C ASP A 64 -4.70 9.33 -3.69
N GLN A 65 -5.17 10.48 -4.18
CA GLN A 65 -6.52 10.63 -4.71
C GLN A 65 -6.79 9.73 -5.92
N LEU A 66 -5.85 9.62 -6.86
CA LEU A 66 -5.96 8.74 -8.01
C LEU A 66 -6.11 7.28 -7.57
N LYS A 67 -5.27 6.85 -6.63
CA LYS A 67 -5.35 5.50 -6.06
C LYS A 67 -6.71 5.27 -5.41
N HIS A 68 -7.16 6.16 -4.53
CA HIS A 68 -8.45 6.02 -3.86
C HIS A 68 -9.63 5.97 -4.85
N THR A 69 -9.57 6.77 -5.91
CA THR A 69 -10.65 6.88 -6.90
C THR A 69 -10.75 5.63 -7.80
N TYR A 70 -9.62 5.14 -8.30
CA TYR A 70 -9.62 4.12 -9.36
C TYR A 70 -9.30 2.71 -8.85
N GLN A 71 -8.57 2.54 -7.73
CA GLN A 71 -8.03 1.25 -7.32
C GLN A 71 -9.13 0.22 -7.02
N ALA A 72 -10.04 0.53 -6.09
CA ALA A 72 -11.06 -0.44 -5.67
C ALA A 72 -12.03 -0.83 -6.81
N PRO A 73 -12.61 0.13 -7.57
CA PRO A 73 -13.46 -0.20 -8.72
C PRO A 73 -12.73 -1.00 -9.79
N HIS A 74 -11.45 -0.68 -10.06
CA HIS A 74 -10.65 -1.41 -11.04
C HIS A 74 -10.39 -2.86 -10.59
N HIS A 75 -9.91 -3.07 -9.36
CA HIS A 75 -9.69 -4.42 -8.83
C HIS A 75 -10.96 -5.26 -8.81
N GLN A 76 -12.10 -4.69 -8.41
CA GLN A 76 -13.37 -5.41 -8.41
C GLN A 76 -13.76 -5.82 -9.84
N ALA A 77 -13.65 -4.91 -10.81
CA ALA A 77 -13.96 -5.21 -12.21
C ALA A 77 -12.99 -6.26 -12.81
N MET A 78 -11.70 -6.17 -12.50
CA MET A 78 -10.70 -7.16 -12.91
C MET A 78 -10.98 -8.52 -12.30
N ALA A 79 -11.25 -8.60 -10.99
CA ALA A 79 -11.51 -9.86 -10.30
C ALA A 79 -12.71 -10.62 -10.87
N VAL A 80 -13.77 -9.91 -11.29
CA VAL A 80 -14.92 -10.54 -11.98
C VAL A 80 -14.48 -11.16 -13.31
N LEU A 81 -13.74 -10.41 -14.13
CA LEU A 81 -13.26 -10.91 -15.43
C LEU A 81 -12.24 -12.06 -15.28
N GLU A 82 -11.37 -11.99 -14.27
CA GLU A 82 -10.40 -13.06 -13.97
C GLU A 82 -11.08 -14.34 -13.53
N ARG A 83 -12.14 -14.25 -12.70
CA ARG A 83 -12.98 -15.41 -12.36
C ARG A 83 -13.65 -15.99 -13.59
N GLU A 84 -14.21 -15.17 -14.47
CA GLU A 84 -14.80 -15.64 -15.73
C GLU A 84 -13.75 -16.34 -16.60
N VAL A 85 -12.54 -15.80 -16.72
CA VAL A 85 -11.42 -16.46 -17.42
C VAL A 85 -11.09 -17.82 -16.78
N ALA A 86 -11.06 -17.89 -15.45
CA ALA A 86 -10.77 -19.12 -14.72
C ALA A 86 -11.86 -20.19 -14.95
N GLU A 87 -13.14 -19.79 -14.90
CA GLU A 87 -14.28 -20.66 -15.21
C GLU A 87 -14.24 -21.21 -16.64
N GLN A 88 -13.90 -20.37 -17.63
CA GLN A 88 -13.75 -20.86 -19.00
C GLN A 88 -12.57 -21.84 -19.14
N LYS A 89 -11.44 -21.59 -18.47
CA LYS A 89 -10.31 -22.54 -18.47
C LYS A 89 -10.68 -23.87 -17.80
N LYS A 90 -11.43 -23.82 -16.70
CA LYS A 90 -11.99 -25.00 -16.04
C LYS A 90 -12.88 -25.80 -17.00
N ALA A 91 -13.81 -25.13 -17.69
CA ALA A 91 -14.68 -25.77 -18.67
C ALA A 91 -13.89 -26.44 -19.82
N ILE A 92 -12.83 -25.79 -20.32
CA ILE A 92 -11.93 -26.37 -21.31
C ILE A 92 -11.23 -27.61 -20.73
N ALA A 93 -10.64 -27.51 -19.53
CA ALA A 93 -9.90 -28.61 -18.90
C ALA A 93 -10.76 -29.85 -18.71
N ILE A 94 -11.98 -29.69 -18.18
CA ILE A 94 -12.94 -30.78 -17.97
C ILE A 94 -13.33 -31.42 -19.30
N LYS A 95 -13.68 -30.62 -20.32
CA LYS A 95 -14.06 -31.16 -21.64
C LYS A 95 -12.91 -31.91 -22.32
N LEU A 96 -11.69 -31.39 -22.23
CA LEU A 96 -10.52 -32.08 -22.79
C LEU A 96 -10.26 -33.40 -22.07
N HIS A 97 -10.48 -33.43 -20.75
CA HIS A 97 -10.43 -34.67 -19.97
C HIS A 97 -11.48 -35.68 -20.42
N GLU A 98 -12.74 -35.28 -20.57
CA GLU A 98 -13.82 -36.14 -21.11
C GLU A 98 -13.46 -36.70 -22.51
N HIS A 99 -12.91 -35.86 -23.39
CA HIS A 99 -12.46 -36.31 -24.71
C HIS A 99 -11.30 -37.30 -24.65
N LEU A 100 -10.40 -37.18 -23.67
CA LEU A 100 -9.30 -38.12 -23.48
C LEU A 100 -9.80 -39.53 -23.11
N GLU A 101 -10.95 -39.63 -22.43
CA GLU A 101 -11.57 -40.91 -22.05
C GLU A 101 -12.35 -41.55 -23.20
N VAL A 102 -13.07 -40.77 -23.99
CA VAL A 102 -14.05 -41.28 -24.98
C VAL A 102 -13.46 -41.48 -26.39
N SER A 103 -12.38 -40.79 -26.76
CA SER A 103 -11.93 -40.74 -28.16
C SER A 103 -10.72 -41.62 -28.51
N ASN A 104 -10.74 -42.19 -29.72
CA ASN A 104 -9.64 -42.97 -30.30
C ASN A 104 -8.47 -42.06 -30.77
N LEU A 105 -7.74 -41.50 -29.81
CA LEU A 105 -6.58 -40.64 -30.03
C LEU A 105 -5.29 -41.45 -30.21
N THR A 106 -4.36 -40.96 -31.02
CA THR A 106 -3.01 -41.54 -31.09
C THR A 106 -2.23 -41.26 -29.81
N VAL A 107 -1.19 -42.06 -29.52
CA VAL A 107 -0.33 -41.90 -28.33
C VAL A 107 0.22 -40.46 -28.21
N VAL A 108 0.65 -39.88 -29.33
CA VAL A 108 1.19 -38.51 -29.38
C VAL A 108 0.08 -37.47 -29.10
N GLN A 109 -1.12 -37.66 -29.68
CA GLN A 109 -2.25 -36.77 -29.43
C GLN A 109 -2.72 -36.80 -27.98
N ARG A 110 -2.76 -38.01 -27.38
CA ARG A 110 -3.08 -38.21 -25.98
C ARG A 110 -2.09 -37.47 -25.07
N ARG A 111 -0.79 -37.65 -25.29
CA ARG A 111 0.24 -36.95 -24.51
C ARG A 111 0.10 -35.42 -24.62
N ASP A 112 -0.01 -34.91 -25.84
CA ASP A 112 -0.07 -33.46 -26.05
C ASP A 112 -1.37 -32.84 -25.49
N LEU A 113 -2.48 -33.59 -25.47
CA LEU A 113 -3.71 -33.18 -24.80
C LEU A 113 -3.57 -33.20 -23.27
N SER A 114 -2.97 -34.26 -22.72
CA SER A 114 -2.67 -34.34 -21.29
C SER A 114 -1.77 -33.19 -20.83
N ASP A 115 -0.77 -32.80 -21.62
CA ASP A 115 0.09 -31.65 -21.32
C ASP A 115 -0.71 -30.33 -21.31
N VAL A 116 -1.65 -30.17 -22.24
CA VAL A 116 -2.54 -29.00 -22.28
C VAL A 116 -3.47 -28.98 -21.07
N VAL A 117 -4.08 -30.11 -20.70
CA VAL A 117 -4.92 -30.25 -19.50
C VAL A 117 -4.12 -29.92 -18.25
N ALA A 118 -2.93 -30.50 -18.08
CA ALA A 118 -2.05 -30.19 -16.95
C ALA A 118 -1.68 -28.70 -16.88
N SER A 119 -1.46 -28.06 -18.04
CA SER A 119 -1.19 -26.62 -18.08
C SER A 119 -2.39 -25.77 -17.66
N LEU A 120 -3.60 -26.13 -18.07
CA LEU A 120 -4.83 -25.44 -17.69
C LEU A 120 -5.13 -25.62 -16.20
N LEU A 121 -4.96 -26.84 -15.68
CA LEU A 121 -5.16 -27.15 -14.26
C LEU A 121 -4.25 -26.32 -13.36
N ARG A 122 -2.97 -26.17 -13.70
CA ARG A 122 -2.04 -25.26 -12.99
C ARG A 122 -2.53 -23.81 -12.99
N MET A 123 -3.15 -23.37 -14.07
CA MET A 123 -3.68 -22.00 -14.17
C MET A 123 -4.98 -21.78 -13.37
N THR A 124 -5.63 -22.85 -12.90
CA THR A 124 -6.89 -22.80 -12.14
C THR A 124 -6.75 -23.25 -10.68
N GLU A 125 -5.53 -23.54 -10.20
CA GLU A 125 -5.26 -24.01 -8.83
C GLU A 125 -5.81 -23.05 -7.76
N HIS A 126 -5.73 -21.73 -8.02
CA HIS A 126 -6.24 -20.69 -7.13
C HIS A 126 -7.75 -20.76 -6.87
N MET A 127 -8.52 -21.47 -7.70
CA MET A 127 -9.96 -21.66 -7.49
C MET A 127 -10.26 -22.60 -6.32
N GLN A 128 -9.31 -23.48 -5.94
CA GLN A 128 -9.47 -24.51 -4.91
C GLN A 128 -10.72 -25.39 -5.11
N ASP A 129 -11.10 -25.63 -6.36
CA ASP A 129 -12.23 -26.49 -6.71
C ASP A 129 -11.86 -27.97 -6.47
N PRO A 130 -12.60 -28.72 -5.64
CA PRO A 130 -12.31 -30.13 -5.34
C PRO A 130 -12.19 -31.01 -6.59
N ALA A 131 -13.02 -30.77 -7.61
CA ALA A 131 -12.99 -31.56 -8.84
C ALA A 131 -11.71 -31.33 -9.64
N LEU A 132 -11.22 -30.08 -9.68
CA LEU A 132 -9.97 -29.74 -10.35
C LEU A 132 -8.75 -30.26 -9.59
N LEU A 133 -8.78 -30.20 -8.25
CA LEU A 133 -7.70 -30.74 -7.42
C LEU A 133 -7.55 -32.25 -7.58
N ALA A 134 -8.66 -32.99 -7.69
CA ALA A 134 -8.63 -34.41 -8.00
C ALA A 134 -7.95 -34.67 -9.35
N LEU A 135 -8.36 -33.96 -10.41
CA LEU A 135 -7.74 -34.05 -11.73
C LEU A 135 -6.27 -33.63 -11.73
N MET A 136 -5.86 -32.68 -10.88
CA MET A 136 -4.45 -32.31 -10.73
C MET A 136 -3.61 -33.46 -10.20
N GLY A 137 -4.15 -34.28 -9.27
CA GLY A 137 -3.49 -35.48 -8.78
C GLY A 137 -3.20 -36.52 -9.87
N ASP A 138 -4.06 -36.59 -10.89
CA ASP A 138 -3.92 -37.55 -11.99
C ASP A 138 -2.98 -37.06 -13.10
N TYR A 139 -3.03 -35.75 -13.42
CA TYR A 139 -2.30 -35.17 -14.55
C TYR A 139 -0.95 -34.55 -14.16
N ILE A 140 -0.71 -34.29 -12.87
CA ILE A 140 0.50 -33.60 -12.38
C ILE A 140 1.15 -34.43 -11.26
N PRO A 141 2.14 -35.28 -11.57
CA PRO A 141 2.81 -36.13 -10.57
C PRO A 141 3.37 -35.33 -9.38
N GLN A 142 3.96 -34.16 -9.64
CA GLN A 142 4.47 -33.28 -8.58
C GLN A 142 3.37 -32.76 -7.65
N HIS A 143 2.13 -32.58 -8.13
CA HIS A 143 1.02 -32.15 -7.29
C HIS A 143 0.67 -33.22 -6.27
N ARG A 144 0.60 -34.49 -6.71
CA ARG A 144 0.36 -35.64 -5.84
C ARG A 144 1.48 -35.81 -4.79
N GLU A 145 2.74 -35.68 -5.20
CA GLU A 145 3.89 -35.73 -4.28
C GLU A 145 3.85 -34.60 -3.25
N ASN A 146 3.58 -33.37 -3.69
CA ASN A 146 3.47 -32.21 -2.82
C ASN A 146 2.29 -32.32 -1.85
N GLU A 147 1.14 -32.83 -2.28
CA GLU A 147 0.01 -33.09 -1.38
C GLU A 147 0.32 -34.18 -0.36
N ALA A 148 0.96 -35.28 -0.78
CA ALA A 148 1.39 -36.34 0.13
C ALA A 148 2.39 -35.81 1.17
N LEU A 149 3.34 -34.98 0.75
CA LEU A 149 4.30 -34.33 1.64
C LEU A 149 3.61 -33.36 2.62
N LYS A 150 2.68 -32.52 2.14
CA LYS A 150 1.89 -31.62 2.99
C LYS A 150 1.09 -32.40 4.04
N LYS A 151 0.40 -33.47 3.64
CA LYS A 151 -0.35 -34.36 4.56
C LYS A 151 0.57 -35.00 5.60
N SER A 152 1.73 -35.49 5.19
CA SER A 152 2.74 -36.05 6.09
C SER A 152 3.26 -35.01 7.10
N MET A 153 3.57 -33.78 6.65
CA MET A 153 4.01 -32.71 7.55
C MET A 153 2.91 -32.29 8.54
N LEU A 154 1.65 -32.20 8.10
CA LEU A 154 0.52 -31.92 8.97
C LEU A 154 0.28 -33.04 9.99
N ALA A 155 0.37 -34.31 9.58
CA ALA A 155 0.27 -35.46 10.48
C ALA A 155 1.41 -35.49 11.52
N SER A 156 2.63 -35.15 11.11
CA SER A 156 3.77 -35.02 12.02
C SER A 156 3.57 -33.87 13.02
N ARG A 157 3.11 -32.72 12.53
CA ARG A 157 2.84 -31.54 13.37
C ARG A 157 1.70 -31.80 14.37
N THR A 158 0.61 -32.43 13.94
CA THR A 158 -0.51 -32.81 14.82
C THR A 158 -0.04 -33.79 15.90
N ALA A 159 0.74 -34.82 15.52
CA ALA A 159 1.32 -35.75 16.49
C ALA A 159 2.26 -35.07 17.49
N GLN A 160 3.09 -34.12 17.05
CA GLN A 160 3.95 -33.32 17.93
C GLN A 160 3.14 -32.45 18.89
N LEU A 161 2.12 -31.74 18.39
CA LEU A 161 1.23 -30.93 19.22
C LEU A 161 0.47 -31.77 20.24
N ARG A 162 -0.04 -32.94 19.83
CA ARG A 162 -0.70 -33.90 20.71
C ARG A 162 0.22 -34.32 21.85
N LYS A 163 1.48 -34.66 21.54
CA LYS A 163 2.47 -35.03 22.56
C LYS A 163 2.77 -33.88 23.54
N MET A 164 2.90 -32.65 23.05
CA MET A 164 3.11 -31.48 23.92
C MET A 164 1.92 -31.23 24.85
N VAL A 165 0.70 -31.39 24.32
CA VAL A 165 -0.55 -31.26 25.09
C VAL A 165 -0.64 -32.38 26.14
N GLU A 166 -0.35 -33.63 25.79
CA GLU A 166 -0.33 -34.77 26.72
C GLU A 166 0.69 -34.58 27.86
N GLU A 167 1.90 -34.10 27.55
CA GLU A 167 2.93 -33.77 28.57
C GLU A 167 2.48 -32.64 29.52
N LEU A 168 1.60 -31.73 29.08
CA LEU A 168 1.14 -30.57 29.86
C LEU A 168 -0.14 -30.81 30.68
N LEU A 169 -1.05 -31.67 30.22
CA LEU A 169 -2.29 -32.00 30.95
C LEU A 169 -2.10 -33.20 31.90
N GLY A 170 -1.08 -34.03 31.68
CA GLY A 170 -0.84 -35.22 32.49
C GLY A 170 -1.79 -36.38 32.14
N PRO A 171 -1.54 -37.58 32.69
CA PRO A 171 -2.17 -38.83 32.25
C PRO A 171 -3.67 -38.97 32.54
N GLU A 172 -4.28 -38.06 33.32
CA GLU A 172 -5.69 -38.16 33.70
C GLU A 172 -6.65 -37.53 32.67
N GLU A 173 -6.15 -36.70 31.75
CA GLU A 173 -6.94 -36.04 30.70
C GLU A 173 -6.51 -36.48 29.28
N ALA A 174 -5.61 -37.48 29.16
CA ALA A 174 -5.05 -37.96 27.90
C ALA A 174 -6.09 -38.58 26.94
N ASP A 175 -7.17 -39.14 27.48
CA ASP A 175 -8.23 -39.78 26.69
C ASP A 175 -9.17 -38.78 25.99
N ASN A 176 -9.16 -37.50 26.37
CA ASN A 176 -10.04 -36.45 25.83
C ASN A 176 -9.30 -35.43 24.93
N ILE A 177 -8.12 -35.78 24.40
CA ILE A 177 -7.33 -34.89 23.54
C ILE A 177 -7.88 -34.92 22.10
N PRO A 178 -8.30 -33.77 21.52
CA PRO A 178 -8.74 -33.70 20.14
C PRO A 178 -7.63 -33.97 19.12
N ASP A 179 -7.99 -34.49 17.94
CA ASP A 179 -7.07 -34.74 16.83
C ASP A 179 -6.88 -33.52 15.89
N ASP A 180 -7.59 -32.42 16.14
CA ASP A 180 -7.51 -31.21 15.33
C ASP A 180 -6.32 -30.31 15.76
N PRO A 181 -5.44 -29.90 14.83
CA PRO A 181 -4.27 -29.08 15.16
C PRO A 181 -4.59 -27.69 15.73
N ASP A 182 -5.71 -27.07 15.34
CA ASP A 182 -6.07 -25.74 15.82
C ASP A 182 -6.64 -25.82 17.25
N GLU A 183 -7.41 -26.86 17.55
CA GLU A 183 -7.87 -27.17 18.90
C GLU A 183 -6.70 -27.49 19.86
N LEU A 184 -5.75 -28.32 19.42
CA LEU A 184 -4.52 -28.61 20.18
C LEU A 184 -3.72 -27.35 20.51
N MET A 185 -3.58 -26.43 19.55
CA MET A 185 -2.91 -25.14 19.76
C MET A 185 -3.68 -24.24 20.74
N ALA A 186 -5.01 -24.23 20.68
CA ALA A 186 -5.85 -23.47 21.61
C ALA A 186 -5.69 -23.98 23.05
N ILE A 187 -5.69 -25.30 23.24
CA ILE A 187 -5.44 -25.94 24.54
C ILE A 187 -4.04 -25.55 25.05
N LEU A 188 -3.01 -25.67 24.21
CA LEU A 188 -1.63 -25.30 24.55
C LEU A 188 -1.52 -23.83 24.99
N HIS A 189 -2.14 -22.90 24.24
CA HIS A 189 -2.16 -21.48 24.58
C HIS A 189 -2.91 -21.20 25.88
N SER A 190 -4.06 -21.83 26.10
CA SER A 190 -4.86 -21.64 27.31
C SER A 190 -4.09 -22.10 28.56
N LYS A 191 -3.39 -23.24 28.47
CA LYS A 191 -2.63 -23.79 29.59
C LYS A 191 -1.39 -22.95 29.87
N MET A 192 -0.63 -22.52 28.85
CA MET A 192 0.50 -21.62 29.04
C MET A 192 0.09 -20.27 29.66
N ALA A 193 -1.09 -19.74 29.31
CA ALA A 193 -1.63 -18.54 29.94
C ALA A 193 -1.99 -18.77 31.42
N GLN A 194 -2.55 -19.94 31.76
CA GLN A 194 -2.84 -20.33 33.13
C GLN A 194 -1.56 -20.52 33.96
N THR A 195 -0.57 -21.26 33.45
CA THR A 195 0.73 -21.46 34.12
C THR A 195 1.43 -20.12 34.36
N ARG A 196 1.43 -19.22 33.37
CA ARG A 196 2.02 -17.88 33.52
C ARG A 196 1.27 -17.00 34.52
N ALA A 197 -0.04 -17.17 34.63
CA ALA A 197 -0.85 -16.48 35.65
C ALA A 197 -0.60 -17.05 37.05
N GLN A 198 -0.32 -18.35 37.17
CA GLN A 198 0.06 -19.02 38.42
C GLN A 198 1.48 -18.62 38.85
N GLU A 199 2.46 -18.66 37.94
CA GLU A 199 3.83 -18.19 38.18
C GLU A 199 3.86 -16.70 38.54
N GLY A 200 3.03 -15.87 37.90
CA GLY A 200 2.89 -14.45 38.24
C GLY A 200 2.24 -14.19 39.61
N GLN A 201 1.52 -15.16 40.17
CA GLN A 201 0.97 -15.10 41.54
C GLN A 201 1.98 -15.63 42.58
N GLU A 202 2.82 -16.62 42.23
CA GLU A 202 3.92 -17.09 43.08
C GLU A 202 5.06 -16.05 43.17
N ASP A 203 5.37 -15.34 42.08
CA ASP A 203 6.31 -14.20 42.09
C ASP A 203 5.83 -13.01 42.94
N ALA A 204 4.52 -12.89 43.17
CA ALA A 204 3.94 -11.87 44.06
C ALA A 204 4.08 -12.20 45.55
N PHE A 205 4.27 -13.49 45.90
CA PHE A 205 4.51 -13.93 47.28
C PHE A 205 6.00 -14.20 47.59
N GLY A 206 6.87 -14.19 46.57
CA GLY A 206 8.33 -14.33 46.68
C GLY A 206 9.14 -13.06 46.40
N ALA A 207 8.56 -11.87 46.56
CA ALA A 207 9.22 -10.60 46.28
C ALA A 207 10.24 -10.19 47.38
N HIS A 208 11.36 -10.91 47.47
CA HIS A 208 12.62 -10.35 47.95
C HIS A 208 13.83 -11.09 47.36
N SER A 209 14.11 -10.89 46.07
CA SER A 209 15.48 -11.02 45.58
C SER A 209 15.76 -10.12 44.39
N THR A 210 16.82 -9.34 44.54
CA THR A 210 17.29 -8.30 43.64
C THR A 210 17.70 -8.86 42.27
N SER A 211 16.99 -8.48 41.21
CA SER A 211 17.42 -8.71 39.83
C SER A 211 17.61 -7.38 39.10
N LYS A 212 18.87 -6.91 39.10
CA LYS A 212 19.35 -5.83 38.23
C LYS A 212 19.18 -6.25 36.77
N ARG A 213 18.04 -5.92 36.15
CA ARG A 213 17.87 -5.97 34.69
C ARG A 213 18.85 -4.98 34.04
N LYS A 214 19.96 -5.50 33.53
CA LYS A 214 20.84 -4.82 32.58
C LYS A 214 20.00 -4.39 31.37
N ARG A 215 19.68 -3.10 31.28
CA ARG A 215 19.17 -2.47 30.06
C ARG A 215 20.20 -2.72 28.95
N LYS A 216 19.82 -3.51 27.93
CA LYS A 216 20.61 -3.63 26.71
C LYS A 216 20.78 -2.22 26.13
N ARG A 217 22.04 -1.84 25.90
CA ARG A 217 22.37 -0.57 25.22
C ARG A 217 21.79 -0.66 23.79
N PRO A 218 21.02 0.35 23.33
CA PRO A 218 20.54 0.38 21.96
C PRO A 218 21.73 0.39 20.99
N SER A 219 21.57 -0.27 19.84
CA SER A 219 22.64 -0.41 18.86
C SER A 219 22.97 0.96 18.22
N ALA A 220 24.20 1.17 17.76
CA ALA A 220 24.65 2.44 17.15
C ALA A 220 23.67 3.06 16.11
N PRO A 221 23.02 2.29 15.20
CA PRO A 221 22.01 2.84 14.29
C PRO A 221 20.68 3.24 14.96
N GLU A 222 20.27 2.56 16.03
CA GLU A 222 19.08 2.94 16.83
C GLU A 222 19.37 4.17 17.71
N GLN A 223 20.60 4.34 18.17
CA GLN A 223 21.02 5.55 18.88
C GLN A 223 21.08 6.76 17.94
N GLN A 224 21.57 6.59 16.72
CA GLN A 224 21.57 7.65 15.71
C GLN A 224 20.14 8.04 15.30
N SER A 225 19.24 7.08 15.06
CA SER A 225 17.85 7.39 14.71
C SER A 225 17.08 8.04 15.87
N GLN A 226 17.33 7.62 17.12
CA GLN A 226 16.75 8.26 18.31
C GLN A 226 17.33 9.66 18.54
N GLN A 227 18.62 9.86 18.32
CA GLN A 227 19.26 11.18 18.40
C GLN A 227 18.74 12.12 17.32
N GLN A 228 18.63 11.67 16.06
CA GLN A 228 18.01 12.45 15.00
C GLN A 228 16.53 12.76 15.27
N ALA A 229 15.75 11.81 15.79
CA ALA A 229 14.36 12.06 16.17
C ALA A 229 14.25 13.06 17.33
N GLN A 230 15.17 13.02 18.30
CA GLN A 230 15.25 13.98 19.40
C GLN A 230 15.69 15.37 18.92
N ASP A 231 16.68 15.44 18.05
CA ASP A 231 17.17 16.69 17.44
C ASP A 231 16.10 17.34 16.57
N THR A 232 15.33 16.53 15.82
CA THR A 232 14.21 17.02 14.99
C THR A 232 13.11 17.61 15.88
N LYS A 233 12.74 16.94 16.98
CA LYS A 233 11.75 17.44 17.95
C LYS A 233 12.24 18.68 18.72
N ALA A 234 13.53 18.75 19.03
CA ALA A 234 14.15 19.91 19.66
C ALA A 234 14.15 21.12 18.71
N THR A 235 14.44 20.89 17.43
CA THR A 235 14.40 21.90 16.36
C THR A 235 12.97 22.39 16.15
N LEU A 236 11.98 21.48 16.10
CA LEU A 236 10.55 21.78 15.99
C LEU A 236 10.05 22.67 17.16
N ARG A 237 10.41 22.32 18.39
CA ARG A 237 10.09 23.12 19.59
C ARG A 237 10.76 24.49 19.57
N SER A 238 12.00 24.57 19.09
CA SER A 238 12.73 25.84 18.99
C SER A 238 12.07 26.79 17.98
N ILE A 239 11.76 26.30 16.78
CA ILE A 239 11.08 27.06 15.71
C ILE A 239 9.68 27.49 16.17
N PHE A 240 8.90 26.58 16.76
CA PHE A 240 7.58 26.90 17.29
C PHE A 240 7.63 27.96 18.40
N ARG A 241 8.59 27.87 19.33
CA ARG A 241 8.75 28.86 20.40
C ARG A 241 9.16 30.23 19.85
N GLN A 242 9.99 30.28 18.81
CA GLN A 242 10.36 31.53 18.14
C GLN A 242 9.16 32.16 17.44
N LEU A 243 8.37 31.37 16.71
CA LEU A 243 7.12 31.81 16.07
C LEU A 243 6.08 32.29 17.09
N ALA A 244 5.83 31.52 18.15
CA ALA A 244 4.88 31.88 19.19
C ALA A 244 5.26 33.18 19.91
N SER A 245 6.56 33.45 20.07
CA SER A 245 7.07 34.68 20.69
C SER A 245 6.91 35.92 19.79
N SER A 246 7.04 35.76 18.46
CA SER A 246 6.86 36.85 17.49
C SER A 246 5.40 37.14 17.14
N LEU A 247 4.54 36.11 17.18
CA LEU A 247 3.10 36.18 16.85
C LEU A 247 2.18 36.41 18.05
N HIS A 248 2.69 36.59 19.27
CA HIS A 248 1.83 36.59 20.45
C HIS A 248 0.82 37.77 20.44
N PRO A 249 -0.51 37.50 20.37
CA PRO A 249 -1.52 38.54 20.19
C PRO A 249 -1.66 39.49 21.39
N ASP A 250 -1.22 39.10 22.59
CA ASP A 250 -1.23 39.99 23.77
C ASP A 250 -0.20 41.13 23.74
N ARG A 251 0.72 41.15 22.77
CA ARG A 251 1.72 42.22 22.64
C ARG A 251 1.29 43.37 21.72
N GLU A 252 0.12 43.27 21.09
CA GLU A 252 -0.33 44.23 20.08
C GLU A 252 -1.48 45.10 20.58
N THR A 253 -1.27 46.42 20.57
CA THR A 253 -2.26 47.43 21.02
C THR A 253 -3.27 47.79 19.93
N ASN A 254 -3.01 47.40 18.67
CA ASN A 254 -3.89 47.65 17.53
C ASN A 254 -4.82 46.46 17.29
N HIS A 255 -6.13 46.70 17.27
CA HIS A 255 -7.16 45.66 17.13
C HIS A 255 -7.06 44.88 15.81
N VAL A 256 -6.73 45.55 14.70
CA VAL A 256 -6.65 44.91 13.36
C VAL A 256 -5.44 43.98 13.25
N GLU A 257 -4.30 44.38 13.80
CA GLU A 257 -3.08 43.55 13.82
C GLU A 257 -3.21 42.37 14.81
N ARG A 258 -3.99 42.54 15.88
CA ARG A 258 -4.28 41.46 16.84
C ARG A 258 -5.09 40.32 16.21
N GLU A 259 -6.09 40.62 15.40
CA GLU A 259 -6.84 39.61 14.64
C GLU A 259 -5.93 38.87 13.65
N ARG A 260 -5.16 39.62 12.85
CA ARG A 260 -4.20 39.05 11.89
C ARG A 260 -3.19 38.11 12.55
N LYS A 261 -2.64 38.48 13.72
CA LYS A 261 -1.71 37.63 14.48
C LYS A 261 -2.38 36.41 15.11
N THR A 262 -3.66 36.51 15.48
CA THR A 262 -4.43 35.38 16.03
C THR A 262 -4.64 34.30 14.97
N ASP A 263 -4.98 34.68 13.74
CA ASP A 263 -5.16 33.74 12.63
C ASP A 263 -3.84 33.05 12.24
N LEU A 264 -2.76 33.81 12.17
CA LEU A 264 -1.42 33.27 11.90
C LEU A 264 -0.96 32.33 13.02
N MET A 265 -1.24 32.66 14.29
CA MET A 265 -0.91 31.80 15.42
C MET A 265 -1.72 30.49 15.41
N SER A 266 -2.98 30.53 14.98
CA SER A 266 -3.82 29.33 14.78
C SER A 266 -3.21 28.41 13.70
N GLN A 267 -2.74 28.99 12.59
CA GLN A 267 -2.06 28.24 11.52
C GLN A 267 -0.74 27.62 11.99
N VAL A 268 0.06 28.34 12.78
CA VAL A 268 1.30 27.84 13.42
C VAL A 268 0.98 26.68 14.37
N ASN A 269 -0.07 26.80 15.18
CA ASN A 269 -0.51 25.74 16.08
C ASN A 269 -0.97 24.48 15.33
N ALA A 270 -1.67 24.65 14.20
CA ALA A 270 -2.09 23.53 13.35
C ALA A 270 -0.89 22.81 12.71
N ALA A 271 0.08 23.55 12.20
CA ALA A 271 1.32 23.00 11.65
C ALA A 271 2.15 22.26 12.72
N TYR A 272 2.23 22.82 13.94
CA TYR A 272 2.91 22.17 15.06
C TYR A 272 2.24 20.87 15.50
N LYS A 273 0.90 20.84 15.58
CA LYS A 273 0.14 19.60 15.87
C LYS A 273 0.39 18.50 14.84
N ARG A 274 0.56 18.86 13.56
CA ARG A 274 0.90 17.93 12.47
C ARG A 274 2.39 17.55 12.43
N GLN A 275 3.21 18.05 13.36
CA GLN A 275 4.68 17.91 13.35
C GLN A 275 5.31 18.35 12.01
N ASP A 276 4.67 19.29 11.33
CA ASP A 276 5.06 19.75 10.01
C ASP A 276 6.10 20.86 10.14
N VAL A 277 7.36 20.44 10.29
CA VAL A 277 8.54 21.32 10.39
C VAL A 277 8.59 22.31 9.23
N ALA A 278 8.12 21.88 8.06
CA ALA A 278 8.18 22.64 6.83
C ALA A 278 7.14 23.75 6.79
N ALA A 279 5.90 23.46 7.18
CA ALA A 279 4.86 24.47 7.32
C ALA A 279 5.24 25.51 8.39
N LEU A 280 5.87 25.08 9.49
CA LEU A 280 6.38 25.99 10.51
C LEU A 280 7.51 26.88 9.99
N LEU A 281 8.49 26.31 9.30
CA LEU A 281 9.55 27.09 8.66
C LEU A 281 9.02 28.01 7.58
N HIS A 282 8.04 27.56 6.79
CA HIS A 282 7.37 28.36 5.77
C HIS A 282 6.69 29.58 6.38
N MET A 283 5.96 29.42 7.50
CA MET A 283 5.36 30.53 8.23
C MET A 283 6.42 31.46 8.81
N GLN A 284 7.52 30.92 9.35
CA GLN A 284 8.63 31.73 9.86
C GLN A 284 9.25 32.57 8.74
N VAL A 285 9.51 31.97 7.59
CA VAL A 285 10.06 32.67 6.42
C VAL A 285 9.11 33.70 5.84
N HIS A 286 7.82 33.38 5.73
CA HIS A 286 6.82 34.32 5.22
C HIS A 286 6.73 35.57 6.11
N MET A 287 6.68 35.37 7.43
CA MET A 287 6.73 36.46 8.40
C MET A 287 8.01 37.28 8.30
N LEU A 288 9.16 36.63 8.14
CA LEU A 288 10.45 37.30 7.99
C LEU A 288 10.50 38.10 6.68
N THR A 289 9.89 37.62 5.60
CA THR A 289 9.93 38.28 4.29
C THR A 289 9.01 39.50 4.22
N GLU A 290 7.92 39.53 5.00
CA GLU A 290 7.06 40.71 5.16
C GLU A 290 7.76 41.85 5.94
N ASP A 291 8.68 41.52 6.84
CA ASP A 291 9.51 42.48 7.58
C ASP A 291 10.96 42.50 7.05
N ALA A 292 11.25 43.37 6.08
CA ALA A 292 12.61 43.52 5.52
C ALA A 292 13.71 43.78 6.58
N THR A 293 13.33 44.30 7.75
CA THR A 293 14.21 44.56 8.91
C THR A 293 14.53 43.31 9.73
N THR A 294 13.69 42.27 9.75
CA THR A 294 13.98 41.00 10.46
C THR A 294 14.82 40.04 9.62
N VAL A 295 14.71 40.03 8.28
CA VAL A 295 15.63 39.24 7.43
C VAL A 295 17.07 39.70 7.56
N ALA A 296 17.30 41.02 7.62
CA ALA A 296 18.64 41.58 7.84
C ALA A 296 19.20 41.23 9.24
N ARG A 297 18.32 40.89 10.18
CA ARG A 297 18.65 40.55 11.57
C ARG A 297 18.87 39.04 11.79
N LEU A 298 18.48 38.20 10.83
CA LEU A 298 18.88 36.81 10.77
C LEU A 298 20.31 36.73 10.24
N GLY A 299 21.22 36.19 11.05
CA GLY A 299 22.59 35.97 10.61
C GLY A 299 22.63 35.02 9.38
N ALA A 300 23.60 35.24 8.48
CA ALA A 300 23.81 34.42 7.28
C ALA A 300 23.85 32.91 7.59
N GLN A 301 24.35 32.53 8.77
CA GLN A 301 24.40 31.15 9.25
C GLN A 301 23.02 30.50 9.41
N GLN A 302 21.99 31.26 9.80
CA GLN A 302 20.64 30.74 9.97
C GLN A 302 19.95 30.52 8.61
N ILE A 303 20.16 31.41 7.64
CA ILE A 303 19.69 31.25 6.26
C ILE A 303 20.32 30.01 5.61
N GLU A 304 21.61 29.77 5.84
CA GLU A 304 22.31 28.59 5.33
C GLU A 304 21.78 27.28 5.96
N SER A 305 21.55 27.28 7.28
CA SER A 305 20.98 26.11 7.98
C SER A 305 19.58 25.75 7.44
N MET A 306 18.75 26.76 7.20
CA MET A 306 17.39 26.59 6.68
C MET A 306 17.39 26.15 5.21
N THR A 307 18.27 26.72 4.41
CA THR A 307 18.55 26.31 3.03
C THR A 307 18.92 24.82 2.95
N ARG A 308 19.79 24.36 3.85
CA ARG A 308 20.21 22.96 3.91
C ARG A 308 19.04 22.04 4.26
N LEU A 309 18.23 22.41 5.24
CA LEU A 309 17.07 21.63 5.66
C LEU A 309 16.01 21.53 4.55
N LEU A 310 15.70 22.63 3.87
CA LEU A 310 14.74 22.63 2.76
C LEU A 310 15.22 21.80 1.56
N LYS A 311 16.53 21.77 1.27
CA LYS A 311 17.09 20.84 0.27
C LYS A 311 16.89 19.39 0.66
N GLN A 312 17.16 19.04 1.92
CA GLN A 312 16.96 17.69 2.42
C GLN A 312 15.49 17.28 2.31
N GLN A 313 14.58 18.20 2.62
CA GLN A 313 13.16 17.95 2.49
C GLN A 313 12.72 17.78 1.03
N VAL A 314 13.20 18.61 0.10
CA VAL A 314 12.92 18.43 -1.34
C VAL A 314 13.43 17.07 -1.83
N ALA A 315 14.59 16.62 -1.36
CA ALA A 315 15.12 15.31 -1.71
C ALA A 315 14.24 14.18 -1.14
N SER A 316 13.83 14.27 0.12
CA SER A 316 12.91 13.31 0.74
C SER A 316 11.57 13.25 0.01
N LEU A 317 10.93 14.40 -0.22
CA LEU A 317 9.63 14.46 -0.88
C LEU A 317 9.70 14.00 -2.34
N SER A 318 10.81 14.26 -3.04
CA SER A 318 11.00 13.71 -4.40
C SER A 318 11.02 12.17 -4.36
N ALA A 319 11.75 11.57 -3.40
CA ALA A 319 11.79 10.13 -3.24
C ALA A 319 10.41 9.55 -2.83
N ASP A 320 9.67 10.26 -1.98
CA ASP A 320 8.31 9.88 -1.60
C ASP A 320 7.37 9.91 -2.82
N VAL A 321 7.50 10.90 -3.71
CA VAL A 321 6.73 10.97 -4.97
C VAL A 321 7.08 9.78 -5.85
N GLU A 322 8.36 9.48 -6.07
CA GLU A 322 8.79 8.34 -6.88
C GLU A 322 8.21 7.02 -6.34
N LEU A 323 8.25 6.82 -5.02
CA LEU A 323 7.67 5.64 -4.38
C LEU A 323 6.14 5.59 -4.54
N ALA A 324 5.46 6.74 -4.41
CA ALA A 324 4.02 6.84 -4.60
C ALA A 324 3.61 6.57 -6.05
N GLU A 325 4.38 7.05 -7.03
CA GLU A 325 4.19 6.77 -8.46
C GLU A 325 4.35 5.28 -8.76
N MET A 326 5.40 4.65 -8.21
CA MET A 326 5.59 3.20 -8.31
C MET A 326 4.42 2.43 -7.70
N SER A 327 3.97 2.82 -6.50
CA SER A 327 2.84 2.17 -5.81
C SER A 327 1.54 2.32 -6.59
N ALA A 328 1.22 3.52 -7.09
CA ALA A 328 0.05 3.76 -7.90
C ALA A 328 0.11 2.97 -9.23
N SER A 329 1.28 2.94 -9.86
CA SER A 329 1.50 2.21 -11.10
C SER A 329 1.28 0.71 -10.92
N GLN A 330 1.77 0.13 -9.83
CA GLN A 330 1.56 -1.28 -9.48
C GLN A 330 0.08 -1.56 -9.17
N ALA A 331 -0.58 -0.68 -8.42
CA ALA A 331 -1.98 -0.87 -8.03
C ALA A 331 -2.93 -0.88 -9.24
N LEU A 332 -2.63 -0.10 -10.28
CA LEU A 332 -3.46 0.02 -11.49
C LEU A 332 -2.88 -0.73 -12.70
N GLY A 333 -1.73 -1.39 -12.54
CA GLY A 333 -1.08 -2.18 -13.58
C GLY A 333 -0.68 -1.37 -14.83
N MET A 334 -0.41 -0.07 -14.67
CA MET A 334 -0.01 0.83 -15.77
C MET A 334 0.97 1.89 -15.26
N SER A 335 1.83 2.42 -16.12
CA SER A 335 2.74 3.51 -15.73
C SER A 335 1.96 4.78 -15.42
N LEU A 336 2.11 5.28 -14.20
CA LEU A 336 1.42 6.46 -13.68
C LEU A 336 2.42 7.43 -13.05
N SER A 337 2.15 8.70 -13.27
CA SER A 337 2.80 9.83 -12.61
C SER A 337 1.77 10.79 -12.06
N ALA A 338 2.17 11.68 -11.15
CA ALA A 338 1.28 12.72 -10.62
C ALA A 338 0.66 13.60 -11.73
N GLN A 339 1.39 13.77 -12.84
CA GLN A 339 0.96 14.56 -14.00
C GLN A 339 0.06 13.80 -14.97
N THR A 340 -0.19 12.51 -14.72
CA THR A 340 -1.05 11.72 -15.61
C THR A 340 -2.48 12.24 -15.55
N HIS A 341 -3.06 12.51 -16.72
CA HIS A 341 -4.44 12.97 -16.85
C HIS A 341 -5.43 11.83 -16.62
N ASP A 342 -6.51 12.11 -15.90
CA ASP A 342 -7.58 11.18 -15.56
C ASP A 342 -8.14 10.46 -16.80
N SER A 343 -8.34 11.18 -17.91
CA SER A 343 -8.83 10.57 -19.16
C SER A 343 -7.87 9.53 -19.76
N ALA A 344 -6.57 9.66 -19.53
CA ALA A 344 -5.58 8.67 -19.97
C ALA A 344 -5.66 7.41 -19.09
N ILE A 345 -5.86 7.59 -17.78
CA ILE A 345 -6.07 6.51 -16.82
C ILE A 345 -7.33 5.74 -17.19
N GLU A 346 -8.47 6.41 -17.35
CA GLU A 346 -9.74 5.78 -17.73
C GLU A 346 -9.65 4.99 -19.04
N ARG A 347 -8.96 5.54 -20.05
CA ARG A 347 -8.71 4.83 -21.32
C ARG A 347 -7.86 3.58 -21.10
N GLY A 348 -6.79 3.68 -20.31
CA GLY A 348 -5.91 2.55 -19.98
C GLY A 348 -6.66 1.43 -19.27
N LEU A 349 -7.44 1.76 -18.23
CA LEU A 349 -8.24 0.79 -17.48
C LEU A 349 -9.31 0.15 -18.37
N LYS A 350 -9.96 0.93 -19.25
CA LYS A 350 -10.92 0.40 -20.23
C LYS A 350 -10.27 -0.54 -21.23
N GLN A 351 -9.04 -0.24 -21.67
CA GLN A 351 -8.29 -1.09 -22.57
C GLN A 351 -7.92 -2.43 -21.91
N GLN A 352 -7.44 -2.42 -20.67
CA GLN A 352 -7.18 -3.66 -19.91
C GLN A 352 -8.44 -4.52 -19.78
N ARG A 353 -9.58 -3.90 -19.43
CA ARG A 353 -10.89 -4.59 -19.38
C ARG A 353 -11.26 -5.21 -20.72
N SER A 354 -11.15 -4.43 -21.80
CA SER A 354 -11.49 -4.91 -23.15
C SER A 354 -10.60 -6.07 -23.58
N GLN A 355 -9.32 -6.09 -23.20
CA GLN A 355 -8.41 -7.19 -23.51
C GLN A 355 -8.83 -8.49 -22.80
N LEU A 356 -9.19 -8.42 -21.52
CA LEU A 356 -9.71 -9.58 -20.80
C LEU A 356 -11.06 -10.05 -21.36
N GLN A 357 -11.97 -9.15 -21.70
CA GLN A 357 -13.25 -9.50 -22.33
C GLN A 357 -13.05 -10.20 -23.68
N GLN A 358 -12.15 -9.70 -24.52
CA GLN A 358 -11.79 -10.38 -25.78
C GLN A 358 -11.19 -11.76 -25.50
N ARG A 359 -10.38 -11.89 -24.44
CA ARG A 359 -9.81 -13.18 -24.04
C ARG A 359 -10.89 -14.16 -23.59
N ILE A 360 -11.88 -13.70 -22.82
CA ILE A 360 -13.03 -14.52 -22.39
C ILE A 360 -13.80 -15.00 -23.62
N GLN A 361 -14.10 -14.12 -24.58
CA GLN A 361 -14.79 -14.51 -25.80
C GLN A 361 -14.00 -15.56 -26.61
N GLN A 362 -12.68 -15.42 -26.70
CA GLN A 362 -11.83 -16.43 -27.33
C GLN A 362 -11.92 -17.78 -26.62
N LEU A 363 -11.88 -17.79 -25.28
CA LEU A 363 -11.99 -19.02 -24.49
C LEU A 363 -13.38 -19.66 -24.62
N GLN A 364 -14.44 -18.87 -24.68
CA GLN A 364 -15.80 -19.37 -24.93
C GLN A 364 -15.90 -20.03 -26.32
N ASN A 365 -15.31 -19.41 -27.34
CA ASN A 365 -15.24 -20.00 -28.68
C ASN A 365 -14.39 -21.28 -28.67
N ASP A 366 -13.30 -21.34 -27.89
CA ASP A 366 -12.50 -22.56 -27.70
C ASP A 366 -13.35 -23.67 -27.06
N VAL A 367 -14.14 -23.37 -26.03
CA VAL A 367 -15.06 -24.33 -25.40
C VAL A 367 -16.04 -24.91 -26.41
N GLN A 368 -16.65 -24.06 -27.26
CA GLN A 368 -17.58 -24.51 -28.31
C GLN A 368 -16.87 -25.38 -29.35
N ALA A 369 -15.70 -24.95 -29.82
CA ALA A 369 -14.92 -25.71 -30.81
C ALA A 369 -14.48 -27.08 -30.31
N ILE A 370 -14.26 -27.24 -29.00
CA ILE A 370 -13.93 -28.53 -28.39
C ILE A 370 -15.15 -29.45 -28.32
N GLN A 371 -16.35 -28.92 -28.05
CA GLN A 371 -17.60 -29.70 -28.01
C GLN A 371 -17.90 -30.37 -29.36
N GLU A 372 -17.61 -29.69 -30.46
CA GLU A 372 -17.76 -30.23 -31.80
C GLU A 372 -16.60 -31.18 -32.13
N ALA A 373 -16.81 -32.49 -31.99
CA ALA A 373 -15.77 -33.52 -32.13
C ALA A 373 -14.93 -33.45 -33.43
N GLY A 374 -15.48 -32.86 -34.52
CA GLY A 374 -14.76 -32.63 -35.77
C GLY A 374 -13.68 -31.54 -35.69
N ASN A 375 -13.81 -30.60 -34.74
CA ASN A 375 -12.98 -29.40 -34.61
C ASN A 375 -11.84 -29.54 -33.57
N LEU A 376 -11.84 -30.59 -32.74
CA LEU A 376 -10.79 -30.84 -31.74
C LEU A 376 -9.38 -30.94 -32.35
N LYS A 377 -9.23 -31.59 -33.51
CA LYS A 377 -7.93 -31.71 -34.20
C LYS A 377 -7.44 -30.37 -34.74
N ALA A 378 -8.35 -29.56 -35.27
CA ALA A 378 -8.04 -28.21 -35.76
C ALA A 378 -7.64 -27.29 -34.61
N TRP A 379 -8.41 -27.35 -33.51
CA TRP A 379 -8.13 -26.64 -32.27
C TRP A 379 -6.77 -27.01 -31.68
N LEU A 380 -6.43 -28.29 -31.58
CA LEU A 380 -5.12 -28.77 -31.11
C LEU A 380 -3.97 -28.23 -31.96
N LYS A 381 -4.14 -28.21 -33.29
CA LYS A 381 -3.14 -27.65 -34.21
C LYS A 381 -2.95 -26.16 -34.00
N GLN A 382 -4.03 -25.42 -33.73
CA GLN A 382 -4.00 -24.01 -33.40
C GLN A 382 -3.33 -23.74 -32.04
N GLN A 383 -3.64 -24.53 -31.01
CA GLN A 383 -3.01 -24.40 -29.69
C GLN A 383 -1.52 -24.67 -29.73
N ARG A 384 -1.05 -25.69 -30.47
CA ARG A 384 0.38 -25.95 -30.67
C ARG A 384 1.11 -24.78 -31.33
N LYS A 385 0.48 -24.14 -32.32
CA LYS A 385 1.03 -22.94 -32.97
C LYS A 385 1.15 -21.78 -31.98
N ILE A 386 0.12 -21.57 -31.15
CA ILE A 386 0.09 -20.53 -30.12
C ILE A 386 1.18 -20.78 -29.07
N GLN A 387 1.27 -22.00 -28.52
CA GLN A 387 2.29 -22.35 -27.55
C GLN A 387 3.71 -22.20 -28.12
N LYS A 388 3.95 -22.66 -29.36
CA LYS A 388 5.24 -22.50 -30.03
C LYS A 388 5.61 -21.03 -30.27
N LYS A 389 4.62 -20.18 -30.60
CA LYS A 389 4.84 -18.73 -30.76
C LYS A 389 5.14 -18.07 -29.41
N ARG A 390 4.42 -18.42 -28.35
CA ARG A 390 4.67 -17.91 -26.98
C ARG A 390 6.04 -18.33 -26.45
N ALA A 391 6.41 -19.61 -26.60
CA ALA A 391 7.73 -20.09 -26.20
C ALA A 391 8.87 -19.38 -26.95
N ARG A 392 8.68 -19.07 -28.24
CA ARG A 392 9.63 -18.25 -29.01
C ARG A 392 9.72 -16.80 -28.53
N GLN A 393 8.58 -16.18 -28.21
CA GLN A 393 8.56 -14.81 -27.68
C GLN A 393 9.22 -14.74 -26.30
N GLN A 394 8.90 -15.67 -25.40
CA GLN A 394 9.52 -15.77 -24.08
C GLN A 394 11.03 -16.05 -24.17
N ALA A 395 11.48 -16.89 -25.11
CA ALA A 395 12.91 -17.12 -25.33
C ALA A 395 13.65 -15.88 -25.84
N VAL A 396 13.00 -15.05 -26.67
CA VAL A 396 13.56 -13.77 -27.13
C VAL A 396 13.62 -12.76 -25.98
N GLU A 397 12.56 -12.67 -25.17
CA GLU A 397 12.49 -11.78 -24.00
C GLU A 397 13.53 -12.17 -22.93
N GLN A 398 13.69 -13.46 -22.65
CA GLN A 398 14.74 -13.96 -21.77
C GLN A 398 16.15 -13.74 -22.32
N ALA A 399 16.36 -13.84 -23.64
CA ALA A 399 17.65 -13.55 -24.26
C ALA A 399 18.01 -12.06 -24.25
N LEU A 400 17.01 -11.18 -24.17
CA LEU A 400 17.20 -9.74 -24.01
C LEU A 400 17.51 -9.37 -22.55
N LEU A 401 16.79 -9.97 -21.59
CA LEU A 401 17.02 -9.78 -20.14
C LEU A 401 18.31 -10.43 -19.63
N GLY A 402 18.80 -11.50 -20.28
CA GLY A 402 20.06 -12.17 -19.94
C GLY A 402 21.30 -11.58 -20.61
N ARG A 403 21.18 -10.43 -21.29
CA ARG A 403 22.29 -9.71 -21.95
C ARG A 403 22.65 -8.38 -21.26
N GLU A 404 21.95 -8.02 -20.19
CA GLU A 404 22.35 -6.97 -19.23
C GLU A 404 23.22 -7.59 -18.13
#